data_AF-A0AAW1NSW9-F1
#
_entry.id   AF-A0AAW1NSW9-F1
#
_cell.length_a   1.000
_cell.length_b   1.000
_cell.length_c   1.000
_cell.angle_alpha   90.00
_cell.angle_beta   90.00
_cell.angle_gamma   90.00
#
_symmetry.space_group_name_H-M   'P 1'
#
loop_
_entity.id
_entity.type
_entity.pdbx_description
1 polymer ?
#
loop_
_entity_poly.entity_id
_entity_poly.type
_entity_poly.pdbx_seq_one_letter_code
_entity_poly.pdbx_strand_id
1 'polypeptide(L)'
;MPHSPSDDKLLAQLGLSQVFKRELHFVHNFCISFLCICAAGSLTSTLTLAWNSGGPAACIYGWLLSSLACCALGLAMAEITSALPTCGGPYYWASVLGRERGPLLGWFSGWFSLIGEAALAGAYAASVSALLVNLASVNHEVNITPAQQLGIYTGGAYRL
;
A
#
# COMPACT_ATOMS: atom_id res chain seq x y z
N MET A 1 0.31 -19.32 -17.88
CA MET A 1 1.52 -20.16 -18.02
C MET A 1 1.06 -21.61 -18.13
N PRO A 2 1.63 -22.45 -19.01
CA PRO A 2 1.43 -23.90 -18.89
C PRO A 2 1.93 -24.33 -17.50
N HIS A 3 1.28 -25.33 -16.90
CA HIS A 3 1.58 -25.82 -15.54
C HIS A 3 3.08 -25.98 -15.33
N SER A 4 3.67 -25.17 -14.45
CA SER A 4 5.06 -25.39 -14.01
C SER A 4 5.02 -26.52 -13.01
N PRO A 5 5.55 -27.72 -13.34
CA PRO A 5 5.51 -28.86 -12.43
C PRO A 5 6.33 -28.63 -11.15
N SER A 6 7.10 -27.54 -11.06
CA SER A 6 7.85 -27.14 -9.86
C SER A 6 6.96 -26.46 -8.82
N ASP A 7 6.09 -25.53 -9.24
CA ASP A 7 5.24 -24.76 -8.32
C ASP A 7 4.14 -25.65 -7.73
N ASP A 8 3.55 -26.53 -8.55
CA ASP A 8 2.50 -27.47 -8.13
C ASP A 8 3.04 -28.49 -7.11
N LYS A 9 4.31 -28.91 -7.28
CA LYS A 9 5.00 -29.78 -6.30
C LYS A 9 5.29 -29.05 -5.00
N LEU A 10 5.66 -27.77 -5.06
CA LEU A 10 5.93 -26.96 -3.88
C LEU A 10 4.64 -26.67 -3.08
N LEU A 11 3.53 -26.42 -3.77
CA LEU A 11 2.20 -26.28 -3.16
C LEU A 11 1.74 -27.59 -2.52
N ALA A 12 1.96 -28.73 -3.19
CA ALA A 12 1.67 -30.05 -2.65
C ALA A 12 2.51 -30.37 -1.39
N GLN A 13 3.78 -29.94 -1.34
CA GLN A 13 4.62 -30.05 -0.14
C GLN A 13 4.11 -29.20 1.04
N LEU A 14 3.44 -28.09 0.76
CA LEU A 14 2.78 -27.25 1.75
C LEU A 14 1.37 -27.76 2.13
N GLY A 15 0.90 -28.86 1.52
CA GLY A 15 -0.43 -29.42 1.75
C GLY A 15 -1.57 -28.58 1.14
N LEU A 16 -1.26 -27.65 0.23
CA LEU A 16 -2.23 -26.75 -0.39
C LEU A 16 -2.61 -27.24 -1.79
N SER A 17 -3.91 -27.45 -2.03
CA SER A 17 -4.42 -27.70 -3.37
C SER A 17 -4.66 -26.37 -4.10
N GLN A 18 -4.25 -26.29 -5.35
CA GLN A 18 -4.47 -25.10 -6.18
C GLN A 18 -5.97 -25.00 -6.53
N VAL A 19 -6.68 -24.05 -5.92
CA VAL A 19 -8.12 -23.83 -6.16
C VAL A 19 -8.39 -22.83 -7.29
N PHE A 20 -7.48 -21.87 -7.52
CA PHE A 20 -7.66 -20.80 -8.52
C PHE A 20 -7.02 -21.12 -9.86
N LYS A 21 -7.69 -20.81 -10.98
CA LYS A 21 -7.08 -20.86 -12.32
C LYS A 21 -6.05 -19.74 -12.49
N ARG A 22 -4.86 -20.05 -12.98
CA ARG A 22 -3.72 -19.13 -13.06
C ARG A 22 -3.74 -18.35 -14.38
N GLU A 23 -4.61 -17.34 -14.45
CA GLU A 23 -4.85 -16.51 -15.65
C GLU A 23 -4.00 -15.22 -15.67
N LEU A 24 -3.42 -14.81 -14.54
CA LEU A 24 -2.65 -13.56 -14.45
C LEU A 24 -1.28 -13.69 -15.13
N HIS A 25 -1.14 -13.09 -16.31
CA HIS A 25 0.13 -12.97 -17.02
C HIS A 25 1.01 -11.84 -16.46
N PHE A 26 2.29 -11.83 -16.83
CA PHE A 26 3.27 -10.81 -16.40
C PHE A 26 2.76 -9.37 -16.56
N VAL A 27 2.19 -9.06 -17.73
CA VAL A 27 1.62 -7.72 -18.01
C VAL A 27 0.47 -7.40 -17.06
N HIS A 28 -0.43 -8.35 -16.79
CA HIS A 28 -1.55 -8.15 -15.87
C HIS A 28 -1.05 -7.89 -14.43
N ASN A 29 -0.09 -8.67 -13.94
CA ASN A 29 0.50 -8.47 -12.62
C ASN A 29 1.25 -7.12 -12.51
N PHE A 30 1.94 -6.71 -13.58
CA PHE A 30 2.60 -5.40 -13.64
C PHE A 30 1.58 -4.26 -13.59
N CYS A 31 0.52 -4.33 -14.39
CA CYS A 31 -0.54 -3.32 -14.41
C CYS A 31 -1.24 -3.19 -13.05
N ILE A 32 -1.59 -4.31 -12.41
CA ILE A 32 -2.22 -4.30 -11.07
C ILE A 32 -1.31 -3.65 -10.04
N SER A 33 -0.02 -4.01 -10.04
CA SER A 33 0.96 -3.44 -9.11
C SER A 33 1.16 -1.93 -9.34
N PHE A 34 1.25 -1.53 -10.61
CA PHE A 34 1.36 -0.12 -10.98
C PHE A 34 0.14 0.69 -10.54
N LEU A 35 -1.08 0.16 -10.74
CA LEU A 35 -2.32 0.81 -10.32
C LEU A 35 -2.42 0.94 -8.78
N CYS A 36 -1.95 -0.06 -8.03
CA CYS A 36 -2.00 -0.03 -6.57
C CYS A 36 -1.04 1.01 -5.96
N ILE A 37 0.17 1.15 -6.51
CA ILE A 37 1.21 2.02 -5.95
C ILE A 37 1.19 3.43 -6.56
N CYS A 38 0.66 3.60 -7.77
CA CYS A 38 0.58 4.91 -8.43
C CYS A 38 -0.45 5.81 -7.76
N ALA A 39 -0.05 6.42 -6.65
CA ALA A 39 -0.80 7.43 -5.92
C ALA A 39 -0.31 8.82 -6.30
N ALA A 40 -0.61 9.24 -7.53
CA ALA A 40 -0.22 10.57 -8.03
C ALA A 40 -0.68 11.71 -7.10
N GLY A 41 -1.87 11.57 -6.49
CA GLY A 41 -2.41 12.55 -5.54
C GLY A 41 -1.67 12.61 -4.19
N SER A 42 -1.13 11.48 -3.73
CA SER A 42 -0.37 11.42 -2.47
C SER A 42 1.02 12.03 -2.61
N LEU A 43 1.60 12.00 -3.83
CA LEU A 43 2.91 12.58 -4.10
C LEU A 43 2.89 14.10 -3.88
N THR A 44 1.88 14.80 -4.40
CA THR A 44 1.76 16.26 -4.25
C THR A 44 1.64 16.67 -2.78
N SER A 45 0.77 16.00 -2.02
CA SER A 45 0.55 16.31 -0.60
C SER A 45 1.82 16.06 0.23
N THR A 46 2.53 14.97 -0.05
CA THR A 46 3.78 14.62 0.66
C THR A 46 4.91 15.57 0.30
N LEU A 47 5.01 15.99 -0.96
CA LEU A 47 6.00 16.98 -1.40
C LEU A 47 5.76 18.35 -0.77
N THR A 48 4.51 18.79 -0.63
CA THR A 48 4.19 20.03 0.09
C THR A 48 4.62 19.95 1.55
N LEU A 49 4.38 18.82 2.23
CA LEU A 49 4.86 18.62 3.61
C LEU A 49 6.38 18.64 3.70
N ALA A 50 7.07 17.90 2.82
CA ALA A 50 8.53 17.84 2.79
C ALA A 50 9.16 19.23 2.51
N TRP A 51 8.55 20.01 1.61
CA TRP A 51 8.99 21.35 1.28
C TRP A 51 8.92 22.29 2.50
N ASN A 52 7.80 22.27 3.22
CA ASN A 52 7.62 23.11 4.41
C ASN A 52 8.52 22.68 5.59
N SER A 53 8.86 21.40 5.67
CA SER A 53 9.58 20.84 6.82
C SER A 53 11.10 20.85 6.67
N GLY A 54 11.61 20.69 5.44
CA GLY A 54 13.04 20.51 5.18
C GLY A 54 13.54 21.12 3.87
N GLY A 55 12.70 21.90 3.18
CA GLY A 55 13.05 22.56 1.93
C GLY A 55 13.26 21.60 0.75
N PRO A 56 13.72 22.11 -0.40
CA PRO A 56 13.81 21.34 -1.65
C PRO A 56 14.82 20.19 -1.60
N ALA A 57 15.86 20.30 -0.76
CA ALA A 57 16.84 19.23 -0.58
C ALA A 57 16.21 18.00 0.09
N ALA A 58 15.37 18.20 1.11
CA ALA A 58 14.67 17.10 1.79
C ALA A 58 13.71 16.36 0.84
N CYS A 59 13.06 17.06 -0.08
CA CYS A 59 12.19 16.43 -1.08
C CYS A 59 12.94 15.44 -1.97
N ILE A 60 14.10 15.84 -2.52
CA ILE A 60 14.84 15.02 -3.48
C ILE A 60 15.60 13.89 -2.77
N TYR A 61 16.38 14.21 -1.74
CA TYR A 61 17.17 13.21 -1.02
C TYR A 61 16.29 12.27 -0.20
N GLY A 62 15.21 12.77 0.40
CA GLY A 62 14.24 11.95 1.12
C GLY A 62 13.57 10.94 0.19
N TRP A 63 13.13 11.37 -0.99
CA TRP A 63 12.49 10.50 -1.97
C TRP A 63 13.44 9.44 -2.54
N LEU A 64 14.68 9.82 -2.86
CA LEU A 64 15.68 8.86 -3.37
C LEU A 64 16.05 7.82 -2.31
N LEU A 65 16.28 8.25 -1.08
CA LEU A 65 16.63 7.35 0.02
C LEU A 65 15.46 6.40 0.35
N SER A 66 14.22 6.91 0.40
CA SER A 66 13.05 6.07 0.62
C SER A 66 12.84 5.07 -0.51
N SER A 67 13.05 5.49 -1.77
CA SER A 67 12.91 4.60 -2.93
C SER A 67 13.91 3.45 -2.89
N LEU A 68 15.18 3.73 -2.55
CA LEU A 68 16.21 2.69 -2.39
C LEU A 68 15.86 1.72 -1.27
N ALA A 69 15.39 2.21 -0.12
CA ALA A 69 14.95 1.37 0.99
C ALA A 69 13.76 0.48 0.58
N CYS A 70 12.77 1.03 -0.14
CA CYS A 70 11.65 0.27 -0.67
C CYS A 70 12.07 -0.80 -1.68
N CYS A 71 13.03 -0.50 -2.57
CA CYS A 71 13.59 -1.50 -3.49
C CYS A 71 14.28 -2.64 -2.74
N ALA A 72 15.09 -2.34 -1.73
CA ALA A 72 15.75 -3.35 -0.90
C ALA A 72 14.72 -4.25 -0.17
N LEU A 73 13.67 -3.64 0.39
CA LEU A 73 12.57 -4.39 1.01
C LEU A 73 11.82 -5.25 -0.02
N GLY A 74 11.57 -4.73 -1.22
CA GLY A 74 10.92 -5.47 -2.30
C GLY A 74 11.71 -6.68 -2.76
N LEU A 75 13.05 -6.58 -2.83
CA LEU A 75 13.92 -7.70 -3.14
C LEU A 75 13.87 -8.79 -2.05
N ALA A 76 13.88 -8.40 -0.77
CA ALA A 76 13.73 -9.35 0.34
C ALA A 76 12.36 -10.07 0.30
N MET A 77 11.28 -9.34 -0.01
CA MET A 77 9.95 -9.95 -0.17
C MET A 77 9.87 -10.86 -1.40
N ALA A 78 10.58 -10.53 -2.48
CA ALA A 78 10.65 -11.37 -3.68
C ALA A 78 11.31 -12.72 -3.39
N GLU A 79 12.39 -12.73 -2.59
CA GLU A 79 13.04 -13.96 -2.14
C GLU A 79 12.08 -14.85 -1.34
N ILE A 80 11.37 -14.28 -0.35
CA ILE A 80 10.39 -15.01 0.46
C ILE A 80 9.24 -15.54 -0.41
N THR A 81 8.71 -14.71 -1.31
CA THR A 81 7.59 -15.11 -2.18
C THR A 81 7.98 -16.24 -3.14
N SER A 82 9.25 -16.30 -3.57
CA SER A 82 9.77 -17.40 -4.39
C SER A 82 9.86 -18.72 -3.62
N ALA A 83 10.17 -18.67 -2.32
CA ALA A 83 10.26 -19.85 -1.46
C ALA A 83 8.88 -20.30 -0.93
N LEU A 84 7.95 -19.37 -0.75
CA LEU A 84 6.60 -19.59 -0.22
C LEU A 84 5.54 -18.93 -1.12
N PRO A 85 5.26 -19.50 -2.32
CA PRO A 85 4.28 -19.01 -3.27
C PRO A 85 2.85 -19.35 -2.79
N THR A 86 2.44 -18.72 -1.69
CA THR A 86 1.15 -18.93 -1.05
C THR A 86 0.34 -17.63 -1.03
N CYS A 87 -0.98 -17.73 -1.12
CA CYS A 87 -1.87 -16.56 -1.05
C CYS A 87 -1.98 -15.93 0.35
N GLY A 88 -1.22 -16.42 1.33
CA GLY A 88 -1.35 -16.05 2.75
C GLY A 88 -0.64 -14.76 3.16
N GLY A 89 0.14 -14.15 2.25
CA GLY A 89 0.80 -12.86 2.46
C GLY A 89 1.76 -12.80 3.66
N PRO A 90 2.10 -11.59 4.15
CA PRO A 90 3.10 -11.39 5.21
C PRO A 90 2.70 -11.97 6.58
N TYR A 91 1.39 -12.12 6.85
CA TYR A 91 0.88 -12.85 8.01
C TYR A 91 1.33 -14.32 7.97
N TYR A 92 1.10 -14.99 6.83
CA TYR A 92 1.45 -16.39 6.66
C TYR A 92 2.96 -16.57 6.71
N TRP A 93 3.73 -15.72 6.03
CA TRP A 93 5.18 -15.74 6.07
C TRP A 93 5.71 -15.60 7.51
N ALA A 94 5.17 -14.67 8.30
CA ALA A 94 5.55 -14.49 9.71
C ALA A 94 5.24 -15.74 10.56
N SER A 95 4.11 -16.40 10.30
CA SER A 95 3.74 -17.62 11.03
C SER A 95 4.60 -18.84 10.69
N VAL A 96 5.01 -18.98 9.43
CA VAL A 96 5.87 -20.08 8.99
C VAL A 96 7.32 -19.87 9.46
N LEU A 97 7.84 -18.64 9.35
CA LEU A 97 9.22 -18.32 9.77
C LEU A 97 9.40 -18.33 11.30
N GLY A 98 8.32 -18.07 12.04
CA GLY A 98 8.33 -17.96 13.50
C GLY A 98 8.52 -19.27 14.28
N ARG A 99 8.54 -20.44 13.60
CA ARG A 99 8.64 -21.78 14.21
C ARG A 99 7.71 -21.92 15.43
N GLU A 100 8.26 -22.06 16.64
CA GLU A 100 7.49 -22.20 17.89
C GLU A 100 6.64 -20.97 18.25
N ARG A 101 7.05 -19.78 17.81
CA ARG A 101 6.29 -18.53 18.02
C ARG A 101 5.49 -18.11 16.78
N GLY A 102 5.38 -18.98 15.78
CA GLY A 102 4.70 -18.74 14.51
C GLY A 102 3.29 -18.14 14.67
N PRO A 103 2.38 -18.77 15.44
CA PRO A 103 1.02 -18.27 15.61
C PRO A 103 0.95 -16.86 16.21
N LEU A 104 1.85 -16.56 17.16
CA LEU A 104 1.91 -15.24 17.80
C LEU A 104 2.47 -14.17 16.86
N LEU A 105 3.56 -14.48 16.15
CA LEU A 105 4.17 -13.55 15.18
C LEU A 105 3.26 -13.29 13.98
N GLY A 106 2.55 -14.32 13.53
CA GLY A 106 1.46 -14.18 12.55
C GLY A 106 0.38 -13.23 13.07
N TRP A 107 -0.16 -13.48 14.26
CA TRP A 107 -1.19 -12.62 14.86
C TRP A 107 -0.78 -11.14 14.92
N PHE A 108 0.41 -10.85 15.45
CA PHE A 108 0.92 -9.47 15.50
C PHE A 108 1.12 -8.88 14.09
N SER A 109 1.74 -9.63 13.17
CA SER A 109 1.93 -9.22 11.78
C SER A 109 0.60 -8.84 11.11
N GLY A 110 -0.43 -9.67 11.29
CA GLY A 110 -1.78 -9.41 10.77
C GLY A 110 -2.40 -8.14 11.34
N TRP A 111 -2.30 -7.92 12.66
CA TRP A 111 -2.80 -6.69 13.29
C TRP A 111 -2.07 -5.44 12.82
N PHE A 112 -0.74 -5.49 12.72
CA PHE A 112 0.04 -4.34 12.23
C PHE A 112 -0.26 -4.03 10.78
N SER A 113 -0.44 -5.05 9.92
CA SER A 113 -0.89 -4.85 8.54
C SER A 113 -2.29 -4.23 8.49
N LEU A 114 -3.24 -4.72 9.30
CA LEU A 114 -4.61 -4.18 9.32
C LEU A 114 -4.66 -2.72 9.79
N ILE A 115 -3.95 -2.39 10.87
CA ILE A 115 -3.86 -1.01 11.38
C ILE A 115 -3.17 -0.11 10.36
N GLY A 116 -2.11 -0.61 9.70
CA GLY A 116 -1.42 0.09 8.63
C GLY A 116 -2.35 0.43 7.47
N GLU A 117 -3.11 -0.54 6.97
CA GLU A 117 -4.09 -0.33 5.89
C GLU A 117 -5.23 0.62 6.31
N ALA A 118 -5.74 0.51 7.55
CA ALA A 118 -6.76 1.42 8.07
C ALA A 118 -6.26 2.88 8.15
N ALA A 119 -5.03 3.07 8.65
CA ALA A 119 -4.40 4.38 8.70
C ALA A 119 -4.14 4.94 7.29
N LEU A 120 -3.71 4.08 6.37
CA LEU A 120 -3.48 4.43 4.97
C LEU A 120 -4.77 4.89 4.29
N ALA A 121 -5.88 4.16 4.48
CA ALA A 121 -7.19 4.55 3.98
C ALA A 121 -7.64 5.93 4.51
N GLY A 122 -7.42 6.19 5.80
CA GLY A 122 -7.69 7.49 6.42
C GLY A 122 -6.84 8.62 5.82
N ALA A 123 -5.56 8.37 5.56
CA ALA A 123 -4.64 9.33 4.94
C ALA A 123 -5.03 9.62 3.47
N TYR A 124 -5.48 8.61 2.73
CA TYR A 124 -6.00 8.80 1.36
C TYR A 124 -7.25 9.68 1.35
N ALA A 125 -8.22 9.41 2.23
CA ALA A 125 -9.41 10.24 2.34
C ALA A 125 -9.06 11.71 2.68
N ALA A 126 -8.06 11.94 3.53
CA ALA A 126 -7.61 13.28 3.90
C ALA A 126 -6.94 13.98 2.71
N SER A 127 -6.13 13.25 1.95
CA SER A 127 -5.46 13.76 0.75
C SER A 127 -6.47 14.16 -0.33
N VAL A 128 -7.51 13.34 -0.57
CA VAL A 128 -8.57 13.66 -1.53
C VAL A 128 -9.38 14.87 -1.07
N SER A 129 -9.75 14.95 0.22
CA SER A 129 -10.42 16.12 0.78
C SER A 129 -9.62 17.41 0.58
N ALA A 130 -8.30 17.36 0.82
CA ALA A 130 -7.41 18.50 0.59
C ALA A 130 -7.36 18.90 -0.90
N LEU A 131 -7.29 17.94 -1.83
CA LEU A 131 -7.33 18.23 -3.26
C LEU A 131 -8.66 18.87 -3.69
N LEU A 132 -9.79 18.38 -3.17
CA LEU A 132 -11.12 18.94 -3.46
C LEU A 132 -11.26 20.38 -2.95
N VAL A 133 -10.76 20.69 -1.74
CA VAL A 133 -10.75 22.06 -1.19
C VAL A 133 -9.90 22.99 -2.06
N ASN A 134 -8.69 22.55 -2.45
CA ASN A 134 -7.84 23.33 -3.35
C ASN A 134 -8.53 23.60 -4.70
N LEU A 135 -9.15 22.58 -5.30
CA LEU A 135 -9.91 22.75 -6.56
C LEU A 135 -11.10 23.71 -6.41
N ALA A 136 -11.83 23.64 -5.29
CA ALA A 136 -12.95 24.54 -5.01
C ALA A 136 -12.49 26.00 -4.84
N SER A 137 -11.37 26.22 -4.14
CA SER A 137 -10.79 27.55 -3.91
C SER A 137 -10.24 28.22 -5.17
N VAL A 138 -9.91 27.44 -6.21
CA VAL A 138 -9.44 27.96 -7.50
C VAL A 138 -10.58 28.52 -8.35
N ASN A 139 -11.79 27.95 -8.26
CA ASN A 139 -12.94 28.33 -9.10
C ASN A 139 -13.85 29.38 -8.46
N HIS A 140 -13.94 29.40 -7.14
CA HIS A 140 -14.63 30.44 -6.39
C HIS A 140 -13.70 30.84 -5.23
N GLU A 141 -13.49 32.14 -4.99
CA GLU A 141 -12.74 32.68 -3.84
C GLU A 141 -13.45 32.39 -2.49
N VAL A 142 -13.87 31.14 -2.26
CA VAL A 142 -14.58 30.68 -1.07
C VAL A 142 -13.53 30.16 -0.11
N ASN A 143 -13.41 30.84 1.02
CA ASN A 143 -12.53 30.45 2.10
C ASN A 143 -13.20 29.32 2.91
N ILE A 144 -12.98 28.08 2.50
CA ILE A 144 -13.58 26.90 3.13
C ILE A 144 -13.08 26.79 4.58
N THR A 145 -14.00 26.84 5.55
CA THR A 145 -13.64 26.78 6.98
C THR A 145 -13.23 25.36 7.41
N PRO A 146 -12.50 25.18 8.52
CA PRO A 146 -12.05 23.85 8.98
C PRO A 146 -13.19 22.85 9.22
N ALA A 147 -14.35 23.33 9.68
CA ALA A 147 -15.56 22.52 9.84
C ALA A 147 -16.10 22.02 8.49
N GLN A 148 -15.94 22.83 7.45
CA GLN A 148 -16.35 22.52 6.10
C GLN A 148 -15.39 21.50 5.45
N GLN A 149 -14.09 21.62 5.69
CA GLN A 149 -13.12 20.60 5.27
C GLN A 149 -13.38 19.24 5.95
N LEU A 150 -13.74 19.25 7.24
CA LEU A 150 -14.10 18.02 7.97
C LEU A 150 -15.36 17.34 7.41
N GLY A 151 -16.35 18.11 6.96
CA GLY A 151 -17.53 17.55 6.31
C GLY A 151 -17.22 16.95 4.93
N ILE A 152 -16.31 17.54 4.16
CA ILE A 152 -15.82 16.96 2.90
C ILE A 152 -15.07 15.65 3.17
N TYR A 153 -14.27 15.61 4.22
CA TYR A 153 -13.54 14.41 4.65
C TYR A 153 -14.48 13.27 5.09
N THR A 154 -15.59 13.59 5.76
CA THR A 154 -16.56 12.60 6.29
C THR A 154 -17.72 12.29 5.33
N GLY A 155 -17.79 12.94 4.16
CA GLY A 155 -18.93 12.85 3.24
C GLY A 155 -20.22 13.51 3.77
N GLY A 156 -20.13 14.22 4.89
CA GLY A 156 -21.24 14.96 5.50
C GLY A 156 -21.50 16.25 4.75
N ALA A 157 -22.63 16.33 4.04
CA ALA A 157 -23.11 17.55 3.41
C ALA A 157 -23.55 18.57 4.47
N TYR A 158 -22.61 19.40 4.96
CA TYR A 158 -22.99 20.69 5.54
C TYR A 158 -23.31 21.61 4.37
N ARG A 159 -24.44 22.30 4.46
CA ARG A 159 -24.86 23.25 3.43
C ARG A 159 -23.81 24.37 3.31
N LEU A 160 -23.41 24.64 2.07
CA LEU A 160 -22.68 25.85 1.66
C LEU A 160 -23.55 27.08 1.91
#